data_AF-A0A258FV25-F1
#
_entry.id   AF-A0A258FV25-F1
#
_cell.length_a   1.000
_cell.length_b   1.000
_cell.length_c   1.000
_cell.angle_alpha   90.00
_cell.angle_beta   90.00
_cell.angle_gamma   90.00
#
_symmetry.space_group_name_H-M   'P 1'
#
loop_
_entity.id
_entity.type
_entity.pdbx_description
1 polymer ?
#
loop_
_entity_poly.entity_id
_entity_poly.type
_entity_poly.pdbx_seq_one_letter_code
_entity_poly.pdbx_strand_id
1 'polypeptide(L)'
;MTAVAMLRALTPLGWLAVGLVGLAVAALVLGGLGFRWDPLDLARRRADRAEASASIARSEAQVRAAEAQAQAGQVARLDSVLATTRRLDATTHRSTLHARAANDADLPLAPDRLDRLRAHDRELCRIAPGLGGCAAAPDPAGDGDPSL
;
A
#
# COMPACT_ATOMS: atom_id res chain seq x y z
N MET A 1 -86.10 14.58 -7.39
CA MET A 1 -85.33 14.66 -6.13
C MET A 1 -85.04 16.13 -5.86
N THR A 2 -85.53 16.65 -4.74
CA THR A 2 -85.63 18.08 -4.46
C THR A 2 -84.25 18.73 -4.31
N ALA A 3 -84.07 19.92 -4.91
CA ALA A 3 -82.82 20.68 -4.94
C ALA A 3 -82.16 20.87 -3.55
N VAL A 4 -82.97 20.85 -2.48
CA VAL A 4 -82.52 20.97 -1.08
C VAL A 4 -81.63 19.80 -0.64
N ALA A 5 -81.87 18.57 -1.13
CA ALA A 5 -81.03 17.42 -0.79
C ALA A 5 -79.65 17.49 -1.49
N MET A 6 -79.61 18.06 -2.70
CA MET A 6 -78.39 18.22 -3.48
C MET A 6 -77.48 19.31 -2.90
N LEU A 7 -78.05 20.44 -2.41
CA LEU A 7 -77.28 21.46 -1.70
C LEU A 7 -76.71 20.94 -0.36
N ARG A 8 -77.43 20.07 0.36
CA ARG A 8 -76.94 19.43 1.60
C ARG A 8 -75.85 18.37 1.36
N ALA A 9 -75.74 17.81 0.15
CA ALA A 9 -74.66 16.91 -0.22
C ALA A 9 -73.40 17.66 -0.71
N LEU A 10 -73.56 18.90 -1.19
CA LEU A 10 -72.44 19.78 -1.56
C LEU A 10 -71.66 20.29 -0.34
N THR A 11 -72.31 20.48 0.81
CA THR A 11 -71.64 20.95 2.03
C THR A 11 -70.60 19.95 2.59
N PRO A 12 -70.85 18.64 2.75
CA PRO A 12 -69.83 17.70 3.22
C PRO A 12 -68.69 17.53 2.21
N LEU A 13 -68.98 17.62 0.90
CA LEU A 13 -67.97 17.61 -0.15
C LEU A 13 -67.09 18.87 -0.12
N GLY A 14 -67.67 20.03 0.19
CA GLY A 14 -66.94 21.27 0.43
C GLY A 14 -66.00 21.17 1.62
N TRP A 15 -66.45 20.58 2.74
CA TRP A 15 -65.59 20.34 3.90
C TRP A 15 -64.46 19.36 3.61
N LEU A 16 -64.71 18.31 2.83
CA LEU A 16 -63.65 17.39 2.37
C LEU A 16 -62.64 18.10 1.48
N ALA A 17 -63.10 18.92 0.53
CA ALA A 17 -62.22 19.70 -0.34
C ALA A 17 -61.35 20.68 0.45
N VAL A 18 -61.95 21.40 1.42
CA VAL A 18 -61.20 22.31 2.31
C VAL A 18 -60.20 21.53 3.17
N GLY A 19 -60.57 20.39 3.72
CA GLY A 19 -59.67 19.54 4.49
C GLY A 19 -58.49 19.01 3.66
N LEU A 20 -58.75 18.60 2.41
CA LEU A 20 -57.73 18.06 1.50
C LEU A 20 -56.77 19.17 1.03
N VAL A 21 -57.29 20.35 0.70
CA VAL A 21 -56.47 21.53 0.37
C VAL A 21 -55.65 21.97 1.59
N GLY A 22 -56.25 22.00 2.78
CA GLY A 22 -55.54 22.32 4.02
C GLY A 22 -54.41 21.34 4.32
N LEU A 23 -54.64 20.04 4.14
CA LEU A 23 -53.62 19.00 4.30
C LEU A 23 -52.51 19.13 3.25
N ALA A 24 -52.86 19.41 2.00
CA ALA A 24 -51.89 19.62 0.93
C ALA A 24 -51.01 20.84 1.20
N VAL A 25 -51.59 21.97 1.61
CA VAL A 25 -50.84 23.18 2.00
C VAL A 25 -49.97 22.92 3.22
N ALA A 26 -50.49 22.24 4.24
CA ALA A 26 -49.70 21.87 5.42
C ALA A 26 -48.51 20.98 5.04
N ALA A 27 -48.71 19.96 4.19
CA ALA A 27 -47.64 19.09 3.71
C ALA A 27 -46.59 19.86 2.89
N LEU A 28 -47.01 20.85 2.09
CA LEU A 28 -46.12 21.66 1.26
C LEU A 28 -45.30 22.65 2.11
N VAL A 29 -45.92 23.26 3.12
CA VAL A 29 -45.26 24.15 4.09
C VAL A 29 -44.30 23.35 4.97
N LEU A 30 -44.72 22.21 5.53
CA LEU A 30 -43.85 21.33 6.32
C LEU A 30 -42.71 20.76 5.48
N GLY A 31 -42.98 20.35 4.24
CA GLY A 31 -41.96 19.91 3.30
C GLY A 31 -40.96 21.01 2.94
N GLY A 32 -41.42 22.25 2.75
CA GLY A 32 -40.57 23.43 2.51
C GLY A 32 -39.74 23.87 3.72
N LEU A 33 -40.21 23.58 4.93
CA LEU A 33 -39.49 23.79 6.21
C LEU A 33 -38.56 22.60 6.56
N GLY A 34 -38.45 21.59 5.70
CA GLY A 34 -37.55 20.44 5.89
C GLY A 34 -38.11 19.34 6.80
N PHE A 35 -39.38 19.43 7.21
CA PHE A 35 -40.04 18.40 8.01
C PHE A 35 -40.42 17.21 7.13
N ARG A 36 -39.48 16.27 6.97
CA ARG A 36 -39.71 15.00 6.27
C ARG A 36 -40.16 13.94 7.26
N TRP A 37 -41.40 13.48 7.13
CA TRP A 37 -41.90 12.33 7.87
C TRP A 37 -41.16 11.06 7.40
N ASP A 38 -40.14 10.64 8.15
CA ASP A 38 -39.39 9.39 7.93
C ASP A 38 -39.36 8.58 9.25
N PRO A 39 -40.42 7.83 9.57
CA PRO A 39 -40.54 7.11 10.85
C PRO A 39 -39.53 5.96 11.00
N LEU A 40 -38.83 5.56 9.93
CA LEU A 40 -37.89 4.44 9.91
C LEU A 40 -36.43 4.89 9.73
N ASP A 41 -36.18 6.20 9.69
CA ASP A 41 -34.85 6.82 9.55
C ASP A 41 -34.06 6.28 8.34
N LEU A 42 -34.77 5.95 7.25
CA LEU A 42 -34.17 5.30 6.08
C LEU A 42 -33.20 6.23 5.36
N ALA A 43 -33.47 7.53 5.34
CA ALA A 43 -32.58 8.51 4.74
C ALA A 43 -31.23 8.57 5.46
N ARG A 44 -31.25 8.58 6.80
CA ARG A 44 -30.03 8.59 7.61
C ARG A 44 -29.26 7.29 7.48
N ARG A 45 -29.94 6.15 7.54
CA ARG A 45 -29.30 4.83 7.30
C ARG A 45 -28.64 4.74 5.92
N ARG A 46 -29.21 5.36 4.89
CA ARG A 46 -28.57 5.43 3.55
C ARG A 46 -27.36 6.35 3.56
N ALA A 47 -27.44 7.50 4.24
CA ALA A 47 -26.30 8.40 4.40
C ALA A 47 -25.15 7.73 5.17
N ASP A 48 -25.42 7.09 6.31
CA ASP A 48 -24.43 6.38 7.12
C ASP A 48 -23.76 5.26 6.33
N ARG A 49 -24.53 4.50 5.52
CA ARG A 49 -23.97 3.47 4.63
C ARG A 49 -23.09 4.07 3.54
N ALA A 50 -23.51 5.20 2.95
CA ALA A 50 -22.73 5.89 1.93
C ALA A 50 -21.41 6.41 2.52
N GLU A 51 -21.45 7.02 3.71
CA GLU A 51 -20.28 7.49 4.44
C GLU A 51 -19.33 6.37 4.82
N ALA A 52 -19.86 5.24 5.33
CA ALA A 52 -19.07 4.06 5.65
C ALA A 52 -18.39 3.46 4.40
N SER A 53 -19.12 3.37 3.28
CA SER A 53 -18.55 2.89 2.02
C SER A 53 -17.45 3.83 1.50
N ALA A 54 -17.64 5.14 1.65
CA ALA A 54 -16.66 6.14 1.27
C ALA A 54 -15.42 6.10 2.18
N SER A 55 -15.58 5.87 3.49
CA SER A 55 -14.42 5.72 4.39
C SER A 55 -13.60 4.48 4.06
N ILE A 56 -14.27 3.36 3.76
CA ILE A 56 -13.60 2.11 3.36
C ILE A 56 -12.85 2.34 2.05
N ALA A 57 -13.51 2.88 1.02
CA ALA A 57 -12.88 3.15 -0.27
C ALA A 57 -11.67 4.08 -0.16
N ARG A 58 -11.72 5.09 0.72
CA ARG A 58 -10.57 5.97 1.01
C ARG A 58 -9.43 5.21 1.67
N SER A 59 -9.71 4.36 2.66
CA SER A 59 -8.68 3.55 3.31
C SER A 59 -8.03 2.57 2.33
N GLU A 60 -8.81 1.89 1.48
CA GLU A 60 -8.29 0.99 0.45
C GLU A 60 -7.46 1.73 -0.60
N ALA A 61 -7.86 2.95 -0.98
CA ALA A 61 -7.09 3.78 -1.90
C ALA A 61 -5.74 4.18 -1.29
N GLN A 62 -5.71 4.51 0.01
CA GLN A 62 -4.46 4.82 0.73
C GLN A 62 -3.56 3.60 0.85
N VAL A 63 -4.11 2.42 1.17
CA VAL A 63 -3.36 1.16 1.22
C VAL A 63 -2.77 0.84 -0.15
N ARG A 64 -3.56 0.90 -1.23
CA ARG A 64 -3.08 0.67 -2.59
C ARG A 64 -2.00 1.66 -3.02
N ALA A 65 -2.13 2.93 -2.62
CA ALA A 65 -1.11 3.95 -2.90
C ALA A 65 0.19 3.66 -2.13
N ALA A 66 0.11 3.25 -0.86
CA ALA A 66 1.26 2.88 -0.05
C ALA A 66 1.94 1.61 -0.59
N GLU A 67 1.17 0.61 -1.01
CA GLU A 67 1.68 -0.61 -1.65
C GLU A 67 2.42 -0.29 -2.97
N ALA A 68 1.84 0.55 -3.82
CA ALA A 68 2.47 0.97 -5.07
C ALA A 68 3.78 1.73 -4.83
N GLN A 69 3.82 2.61 -3.83
CA GLN A 69 5.04 3.32 -3.43
C GLN A 69 6.10 2.36 -2.88
N ALA A 70 5.70 1.38 -2.06
CA ALA A 70 6.60 0.37 -1.52
C ALA A 70 7.19 -0.50 -2.63
N GLN A 71 6.38 -0.94 -3.60
CA GLN A 71 6.84 -1.70 -4.76
C GLN A 71 7.83 -0.90 -5.61
N ALA A 72 7.53 0.36 -5.91
CA ALA A 72 8.44 1.24 -6.64
C ALA A 72 9.78 1.43 -5.89
N GLY A 73 9.72 1.59 -4.56
CA GLY A 73 10.90 1.69 -3.71
C GLY A 73 11.75 0.41 -3.70
N GLN A 74 11.13 -0.77 -3.70
CA GLN A 74 11.84 -2.05 -3.77
C GLN A 74 12.56 -2.25 -5.10
N VAL A 75 11.88 -1.94 -6.22
CA VAL A 75 12.48 -2.01 -7.56
C VAL A 75 13.68 -1.06 -7.66
N ALA A 76 13.54 0.19 -7.21
CA ALA A 76 14.65 1.15 -7.23
C ALA A 76 15.87 0.70 -6.40
N ARG A 77 15.63 0.09 -5.23
CA ARG A 77 16.72 -0.48 -4.41
C ARG A 77 17.40 -1.64 -5.13
N LEU A 78 16.63 -2.57 -5.69
CA LEU A 78 17.17 -3.71 -6.44
C LEU A 78 18.00 -3.23 -7.65
N ASP A 79 17.48 -2.27 -8.40
CA ASP A 79 18.20 -1.69 -9.54
C ASP A 79 19.51 -1.03 -9.13
N SER A 80 19.54 -0.32 -7.98
CA SER A 80 20.77 0.30 -7.47
C SER A 80 21.84 -0.74 -7.09
N VAL A 81 21.42 -1.86 -6.49
CA VAL A 81 22.31 -2.97 -6.15
C VAL A 81 22.83 -3.62 -7.43
N LEU A 82 21.95 -3.95 -8.37
CA LEU A 82 22.35 -4.56 -9.65
C LEU A 82 23.28 -3.66 -10.47
N ALA A 83 23.02 -2.35 -10.50
CA ALA A 83 23.90 -1.39 -11.16
C ALA A 83 25.29 -1.36 -10.52
N THR A 84 25.35 -1.44 -9.19
CA THR A 84 26.61 -1.49 -8.44
C THR A 84 27.36 -2.78 -8.71
N THR A 85 26.69 -3.94 -8.66
CA THR A 85 27.28 -5.25 -8.97
C THR A 85 27.86 -5.27 -10.38
N ARG A 86 27.11 -4.81 -11.40
CA ARG A 86 27.61 -4.76 -12.79
C ARG A 86 28.85 -3.87 -12.94
N ARG A 87 28.90 -2.74 -12.22
CA ARG A 87 30.07 -1.84 -12.21
C ARG A 87 31.28 -2.50 -11.54
N LEU A 88 31.06 -3.20 -10.43
CA LEU A 88 32.09 -3.97 -9.74
C LEU A 88 32.62 -5.10 -10.63
N ASP A 89 31.74 -5.85 -11.29
CA ASP A 89 32.12 -6.93 -12.21
C ASP A 89 32.95 -6.40 -13.39
N ALA A 90 32.50 -5.33 -14.03
CA ALA A 90 33.21 -4.73 -15.16
C ALA A 90 34.59 -4.19 -14.74
N THR A 91 34.69 -3.58 -13.56
CA THR A 91 35.94 -3.05 -13.04
C THR A 91 36.89 -4.19 -12.64
N THR A 92 36.37 -5.21 -11.96
CA THR A 92 37.14 -6.41 -11.55
C THR A 92 37.66 -7.16 -12.77
N HIS A 93 36.82 -7.35 -13.79
CA HIS A 93 37.23 -7.99 -15.03
C HIS A 93 38.36 -7.21 -15.71
N ARG A 94 38.22 -5.88 -15.84
CA ARG A 94 39.27 -5.02 -16.42
C ARG A 94 40.56 -5.07 -15.62
N SER A 95 40.49 -4.98 -14.29
CA SER A 95 41.66 -5.07 -13.42
C SER A 95 42.35 -6.44 -13.53
N THR A 96 41.57 -7.52 -13.65
CA THR A 96 42.10 -8.87 -13.83
C THR A 96 42.81 -9.02 -15.17
N LEU A 97 42.23 -8.51 -16.25
CA LEU A 97 42.87 -8.49 -17.57
C LEU A 97 44.16 -7.66 -17.54
N HIS A 98 44.15 -6.49 -16.90
CA HIS A 98 45.32 -5.65 -16.78
C HIS A 98 46.43 -6.32 -15.96
N ALA A 99 46.10 -6.95 -14.83
CA ALA A 99 47.06 -7.68 -14.01
C ALA A 99 47.69 -8.86 -14.77
N ARG A 100 46.91 -9.58 -15.58
CA ARG A 100 47.42 -10.68 -16.41
C ARG A 100 48.30 -10.22 -17.58
N ALA A 101 48.05 -9.01 -18.09
CA ALA A 101 48.83 -8.43 -19.17
C ALA A 101 50.05 -7.62 -18.67
N ALA A 102 50.22 -7.49 -17.36
CA ALA A 102 51.34 -6.75 -16.78
C ALA A 102 52.66 -7.50 -17.01
N ASN A 103 53.74 -6.75 -17.22
CA ASN A 103 55.07 -7.33 -17.46
C ASN A 103 55.59 -8.16 -16.28
N ASP A 104 55.05 -7.94 -15.08
CA ASP A 104 55.37 -8.65 -13.85
C ASP A 104 54.36 -9.75 -13.49
N ALA A 105 53.46 -10.14 -14.40
CA ALA A 105 52.42 -11.13 -14.13
C ALA A 105 52.99 -12.50 -13.69
N ASP A 106 54.16 -12.89 -14.24
CA ASP A 106 54.81 -14.17 -13.96
C ASP A 106 55.91 -14.07 -12.88
N LEU A 107 56.15 -12.86 -12.35
CA LEU A 107 57.16 -12.65 -11.31
C LEU A 107 56.56 -13.00 -9.93
N PRO A 108 57.26 -13.83 -9.13
CA PRO A 108 56.78 -14.14 -7.78
C PRO A 108 56.75 -12.88 -6.92
N LEU A 109 55.73 -12.76 -6.07
CA LEU A 109 55.60 -11.65 -5.13
C LEU A 109 56.79 -11.63 -4.15
N ALA A 110 57.34 -10.44 -3.92
CA ALA A 110 58.34 -10.24 -2.86
C ALA A 110 57.76 -10.65 -1.49
N PRO A 111 58.55 -11.29 -0.62
CA PRO A 111 58.06 -11.84 0.66
C PRO A 111 57.39 -10.77 1.54
N ASP A 112 58.01 -9.60 1.66
CA ASP A 112 57.46 -8.49 2.45
C ASP A 112 56.09 -8.02 1.94
N ARG A 113 55.87 -8.07 0.62
CA ARG A 113 54.59 -7.69 -0.01
C ARG A 113 53.53 -8.75 0.27
N LEU A 114 53.91 -10.02 0.20
CA LEU A 114 53.02 -11.14 0.51
C LEU A 114 52.55 -11.10 1.97
N ASP A 115 53.44 -10.79 2.91
CA ASP A 115 53.09 -10.71 4.33
C ASP A 115 52.16 -9.55 4.64
N ARG A 116 52.35 -8.39 3.99
CA ARG A 116 51.39 -7.27 4.07
C ARG A 116 50.01 -7.66 3.52
N LEU A 117 49.96 -8.37 2.39
CA LEU A 117 48.70 -8.82 1.79
C LEU A 117 47.96 -9.77 2.74
N ARG A 118 48.66 -10.76 3.30
CA ARG A 118 48.11 -11.68 4.31
C ARG A 118 47.64 -10.97 5.58
N ALA A 119 48.30 -9.89 6.00
CA ALA A 119 47.86 -9.09 7.13
C ALA A 119 46.53 -8.39 6.82
N HIS A 120 46.38 -7.83 5.62
CA HIS A 120 45.12 -7.25 5.16
C HIS A 120 44.01 -8.29 5.01
N ASP A 121 44.30 -9.46 4.46
CA ASP A 121 43.30 -10.53 4.32
C ASP A 121 42.77 -11.00 5.70
N ARG A 122 43.64 -11.11 6.69
CA ARG A 122 43.24 -11.42 8.08
C ARG A 122 42.34 -10.34 8.67
N GLU A 123 42.66 -9.07 8.43
CA GLU A 123 41.86 -7.95 8.89
C GLU A 123 40.49 -7.90 8.21
N LEU A 124 40.42 -8.21 6.91
CA LEU A 124 39.16 -8.34 6.17
C LEU A 124 38.30 -9.46 6.75
N CYS A 125 38.88 -10.64 7.01
CA CYS A 125 38.15 -11.75 7.62
C CYS A 125 37.69 -11.44 9.05
N ARG A 126 38.43 -10.60 9.80
CA ARG A 126 38.01 -10.14 11.13
C ARG A 126 36.77 -9.24 11.06
N ILE A 127 36.67 -8.38 10.06
CA ILE A 127 35.54 -7.45 9.88
C ILE A 127 34.32 -8.17 9.27
N ALA A 128 34.57 -9.11 8.34
CA ALA A 128 33.52 -9.79 7.58
C ALA A 128 33.78 -11.32 7.56
N PRO A 129 33.43 -12.04 8.64
CA PRO A 129 33.72 -13.47 8.77
C PRO A 129 32.95 -14.36 7.80
N GLY A 130 31.85 -13.86 7.22
CA GLY A 130 31.05 -14.58 6.22
C GLY A 130 31.57 -14.49 4.78
N LEU A 131 32.71 -13.84 4.52
CA LEU A 131 33.31 -13.80 3.20
C LEU A 131 33.91 -15.17 2.82
N GLY A 132 33.69 -15.60 1.57
CA GLY A 132 34.28 -16.83 1.06
C GLY A 132 35.82 -16.78 1.10
N GLY A 133 36.46 -17.82 1.62
CA GLY A 133 37.91 -17.90 1.82
C GLY A 133 38.40 -17.50 3.21
N CYS A 134 37.53 -16.93 4.05
CA CYS A 134 37.78 -16.80 5.48
C CYS A 134 37.50 -18.13 6.19
N ALA A 135 38.16 -18.39 7.32
CA ALA A 135 37.83 -19.53 8.16
C ALA A 135 36.36 -19.40 8.61
N ALA A 136 35.53 -20.36 8.23
CA ALA A 136 34.11 -20.34 8.55
C ALA A 136 33.93 -20.27 10.07
N ALA A 137 33.14 -19.31 10.55
CA ALA A 137 32.56 -19.42 11.87
C ALA A 137 31.71 -20.71 11.89
N PRO A 138 31.81 -21.56 12.94
CA PRO A 138 30.99 -22.75 13.03
C PRO A 138 29.51 -22.36 12.90
N ASP A 139 28.80 -23.02 11.98
CA ASP A 139 27.37 -22.79 11.75
C ASP A 139 26.58 -23.20 13.01
N PRO A 140 25.91 -22.27 13.70
CA PRO A 140 25.09 -22.62 14.87
C PRO A 140 23.85 -23.45 14.51
N ALA A 141 23.52 -23.61 13.22
CA ALA A 141 22.40 -24.43 12.75
C ALA A 141 22.80 -25.84 12.25
N GLY A 142 24.09 -26.21 12.33
CA GLY A 142 24.64 -27.41 11.68
C GLY A 142 24.73 -28.69 12.51
N ASP A 143 24.26 -28.71 13.76
CA ASP A 143 24.19 -29.93 14.59
C ASP A 143 22.73 -30.44 14.66
N GLY A 144 22.31 -31.24 13.68
CA GLY A 144 20.94 -31.77 13.67
C GLY A 144 20.56 -32.66 12.49
N ASP A 145 21.17 -33.85 12.44
CA ASP A 145 20.65 -35.12 11.90
C ASP A 145 20.98 -35.50 10.43
N PRO A 146 21.66 -36.65 10.19
CA PRO A 146 21.73 -37.28 8.88
C PRO A 146 20.43 -38.06 8.59
N SER A 147 19.59 -37.55 7.69
CA SER A 147 18.48 -38.32 7.13
C SER A 147 18.99 -39.25 6.02
N LEU A 148 18.90 -40.56 6.33
CA LEU A 148 18.96 -41.79 5.50
C LEU A 148 19.02 -41.64 3.97
#